data_AF-J9G2C3-F1
#
_entry.id   AF-J9G2C3-F1
#
_cell.length_a   1.000
_cell.length_b   1.000
_cell.length_c   1.000
_cell.angle_alpha   90.00
_cell.angle_beta   90.00
_cell.angle_gamma   90.00
#
_symmetry.space_group_name_H-M   'P 1'
#
loop_
_entity.id
_entity.type
_entity.pdbx_description
1 polymer ?
#
loop_
_entity_poly.entity_id
_entity_poly.type
_entity_poly.pdbx_seq_one_letter_code
_entity_poly.pdbx_strand_id
1 'polypeptide(L)' 'MSTNNGMVFELDGARALSDFRTARFLKALRRVTPNVEAVPGRFVHFVHASRELTAVEHQRLASL' A
#
# COMPACT_ATOMS: atom_id res chain seq x y z
N MET A 1 -15.71 -1.74 1.64
CA MET A 1 -16.24 -3.01 2.20
C MET A 1 -16.54 -2.79 3.67
N SER A 2 -17.82 -2.75 4.06
CA SER A 2 -18.22 -2.61 5.48
C SER A 2 -18.32 -3.99 6.12
N THR A 3 -17.45 -4.30 7.06
CA THR A 3 -17.54 -5.53 7.85
C THR A 3 -18.05 -5.20 9.26
N ASN A 4 -19.33 -5.53 9.44
CA ASN A 4 -20.12 -5.75 10.66
C ASN A 4 -20.13 -4.80 11.87
N ASN A 5 -19.24 -3.81 12.02
CA ASN A 5 -19.49 -2.67 12.95
C ASN A 5 -18.53 -1.47 12.76
N GLY A 6 -17.97 -1.30 11.56
CA GLY A 6 -16.98 -0.26 11.27
C GLY A 6 -16.67 -0.11 9.78
N MET A 7 -15.95 0.95 9.42
CA MET A 7 -15.44 1.24 8.09
C MET A 7 -13.94 0.95 8.01
N VAL A 8 -13.50 0.43 6.88
CA VAL A 8 -12.07 0.25 6.59
C VAL A 8 -11.63 1.37 5.66
N PHE A 9 -10.62 2.11 6.07
CA PHE A 9 -9.95 3.14 5.30
C PHE A 9 -8.63 2.61 4.78
N GLU A 10 -8.34 2.90 3.52
CA GLU A 10 -7.09 2.53 2.85
C GLU A 10 -6.18 3.76 2.79
N LEU A 11 -4.92 3.58 3.19
CA LEU A 11 -3.91 4.63 3.13
C LEU A 11 -2.68 4.15 2.36
N ASP A 12 -2.36 4.87 1.30
CA ASP A 12 -1.15 4.67 0.50
C ASP A 12 0.08 5.14 1.27
N GLY A 13 0.90 4.18 1.69
CA GLY A 13 2.16 4.42 2.38
C GLY A 13 3.32 4.70 1.42
N ALA A 14 4.52 4.76 1.98
CA ALA A 14 5.74 5.02 1.23
C ALA A 14 6.16 3.84 0.32
N ARG A 15 7.19 4.09 -0.50
CA ARG A 15 7.84 3.06 -1.32
C ARG A 15 8.33 1.92 -0.43
N ALA A 16 7.83 0.71 -0.67
CA ALA A 16 8.13 -0.46 0.15
C ALA A 16 9.49 -1.09 -0.16
N LEU A 17 10.02 -0.87 -1.37
CA LEU A 17 11.25 -1.48 -1.84
C LEU A 17 12.31 -0.40 -2.14
N SER A 18 13.50 -0.58 -1.56
CA SER A 18 14.68 0.18 -2.01
C SER A 18 15.09 -0.26 -3.41
N ASP A 19 15.86 0.58 -4.11
CA ASP A 19 16.31 0.29 -5.48
C ASP A 19 17.07 -1.04 -5.58
N PHE A 20 17.87 -1.37 -4.56
CA PHE A 20 18.55 -2.66 -4.45
C PHE A 20 17.57 -3.84 -4.39
N ARG A 21 16.52 -3.76 -3.55
CA ARG A 21 15.53 -4.84 -3.41
C ARG A 21 14.68 -4.97 -4.67
N THR A 22 14.28 -3.85 -5.28
CA THR A 22 13.55 -3.81 -6.55
C THR A 22 14.35 -4.47 -7.68
N ALA A 23 15.63 -4.13 -7.83
CA ALA A 23 16.50 -4.71 -8.85
C ALA A 23 16.70 -6.22 -8.64
N ARG A 24 16.90 -6.66 -7.39
CA ARG A 24 16.99 -8.08 -7.05
C ARG A 24 15.71 -8.84 -7.41
N PHE A 25 14.54 -8.27 -7.10
CA PHE A 25 13.25 -8.91 -7.38
C PHE A 25 12.94 -8.96 -8.88
N LEU A 26 13.18 -7.86 -9.60
CA LEU A 26 13.04 -7.79 -11.05
C LEU A 26 13.92 -8.84 -11.76
N LYS A 27 15.17 -9.02 -11.31
CA LYS A 27 16.06 -10.07 -11.83
C LYS A 27 15.49 -11.47 -11.64
N ALA A 28 14.82 -11.73 -10.51
CA ALA A 28 14.17 -13.02 -10.26
C ALA A 28 12.94 -13.21 -11.17
N LEU A 29 12.10 -12.18 -11.29
CA LEU A 29 10.89 -12.23 -12.13
C LEU A 29 11.21 -12.43 -13.62
N ARG A 30 12.25 -11.78 -14.13
CA ARG A 30 12.70 -11.95 -15.53
C ARG A 30 13.13 -13.37 -15.89
N ARG A 31 13.45 -14.22 -14.91
CA ARG A 31 13.75 -15.64 -15.17
C ARG A 31 12.51 -16.44 -15.54
N VAL A 32 11.32 -16.00 -15.10
CA VAL A 32 10.03 -16.63 -15.38
C VAL A 32 9.34 -15.92 -16.53
N THR A 33 9.33 -14.58 -16.50
CA THR A 33 8.71 -13.72 -17.51
C THR A 33 9.71 -12.67 -17.98
N PRO A 34 10.45 -12.92 -19.08
CA PRO A 34 11.54 -12.05 -19.53
C PRO A 34 11.12 -10.61 -19.84
N ASN A 35 9.86 -10.40 -20.22
CA ASN A 35 9.32 -9.10 -20.64
C ASN A 35 8.91 -8.17 -19.48
N VAL A 36 9.14 -8.56 -18.21
CA VAL A 36 8.84 -7.68 -17.08
C VAL A 36 9.86 -6.54 -17.02
N GLU A 37 9.37 -5.30 -17.14
CA GLU A 37 10.21 -4.12 -17.22
C GLU A 37 10.54 -3.52 -15.84
N ALA A 38 9.55 -3.46 -14.95
CA ALA A 38 9.69 -2.86 -13.62
C ALA A 38 8.74 -3.49 -12.60
N VAL A 39 9.06 -3.33 -11.32
CA VAL A 39 8.20 -3.80 -10.21
C VAL A 39 8.17 -2.74 -9.11
N PRO A 40 7.18 -1.84 -9.11
CA PRO A 40 6.97 -0.94 -7.99
C PRO A 40 6.40 -1.71 -6.79
N GLY A 41 6.73 -1.25 -5.58
CA GLY A 41 6.14 -1.76 -4.35
C GLY A 41 5.82 -0.59 -3.42
N ARG A 42 4.65 -0.64 -2.79
CA ARG A 42 4.16 0.38 -1.84
C ARG A 42 3.54 -0.33 -0.62
N PHE A 43 3.68 0.29 0.55
CA PHE A 43 2.87 -0.11 1.70
C PHE A 43 1.43 0.36 1.52
N VAL A 44 0.47 -0.49 1.86
CA VAL A 44 -0.94 -0.12 1.94
C VAL A 44 -1.39 -0.42 3.36
N HIS A 45 -1.86 0.59 4.07
CA HIS A 45 -2.34 0.46 5.44
C HIS A 45 -3.87 0.41 5.44
N PHE A 46 -4.42 -0.62 6.08
CA PHE A 46 -5.86 -0.74 6.28
C PHE A 46 -6.20 -0.38 7.71
N VAL A 47 -7.04 0.65 7.87
CA VAL A 47 -7.42 1.19 9.17
C VAL A 47 -8.89 0.92 9.39
N HIS A 48 -9.20 0.07 10.36
CA HIS A 48 -10.57 -0.18 10.79
C HIS A 48 -10.99 0.86 11.83
N ALA A 49 -12.04 1.62 11.54
CA ALA A 49 -12.66 2.55 12.48
C ALA A 49 -14.11 2.14 12.76
N SER A 50 -14.56 2.30 14.00
CA SER A 50 -15.92 1.96 14.42
C SER A 50 -17.01 2.87 13.84
N ARG A 51 -16.62 4.02 13.26
CA ARG A 51 -17.51 4.98 12.62
C ARG A 51 -16.80 5.65 11.44
N GLU A 52 -17.57 6.41 10.66
CA GLU A 52 -17.01 7.28 9.62
C GLU A 52 -16.07 8.31 10.25
N LEU A 53 -14.93 8.53 9.58
CA LEU A 53 -14.01 9.59 9.95
C LEU A 53 -14.52 10.91 9.37
N THR A 54 -14.43 11.97 10.16
CA THR A 54 -14.66 13.33 9.66
C THR A 54 -13.52 13.76 8.73
N ALA A 55 -13.74 14.78 7.89
CA ALA A 55 -12.71 15.27 6.97
C ALA A 55 -11.39 15.65 7.68
N VAL A 56 -11.48 16.19 8.90
CA VAL A 56 -10.30 16.53 9.72
C VAL A 56 -9.57 15.28 10.20
N GLU A 57 -10.30 14.25 10.61
CA GLU A 57 -9.71 12.97 11.05
C GLU A 57 -9.07 12.21 9.88
N HIS A 58 -9.69 12.27 8.70
CA HIS A 58 -9.09 11.77 7.45
C HIS A 58 -7.77 12.46 7.13
N GLN A 59 -7.73 13.79 7.21
CA GLN A 59 -6.51 14.53 6.92
C GLN A 59 -5.40 14.24 7.92
N ARG A 60 -5.73 14.07 9.21
CA ARG A 60 -4.77 13.62 10.22
C ARG A 60 -4.26 12.23 9.92
N LEU A 61 -5.15 11.30 9.60
CA LEU A 61 -4.79 9.92 9.25
C LEU A 61 -3.85 9.87 8.05
N ALA A 62 -4.05 10.75 7.06
CA ALA A 62 -3.19 10.86 5.89
C ALA A 62 -1.81 11.50 6.16
N SER A 63 -1.65 12.16 7.31
CA SER A 63 -0.40 12.82 7.69
C SER A 63 0.50 12.00 8.64
N LEU A 64 0.05 10.80 9.03
CA LEU A 64 0.82 9.85 9.84
C LEU A 64 1.86 9.10 8.99
#